data_AF-A0A967FIZ8-F1
#
_entry.id   AF-A0A967FIZ8-F1
#
_cell.length_a   1.000
_cell.length_b   1.000
_cell.length_c   1.000
_cell.angle_alpha   90.00
_cell.angle_beta   90.00
_cell.angle_gamma   90.00
#
_symmetry.space_group_name_H-M   'P 1'
#
loop_
_entity.id
_entity.type
_entity.pdbx_description
1 polymer ?
#
loop_
_entity_poly.entity_id
_entity_poly.type
_entity_poly.pdbx_seq_one_letter_code
_entity_poly.pdbx_strand_id
1 'polypeptide(L)'
;ESQQERFTLSVPDDLRPRQLKDLLNAHLPAGLVITDCILAPKKSPPDPHRRIRYRVDLAEGQFDQELLKAFYEQPDFTILLSSRKGKLKKIDLKDIVVKSELRNSGQLELTLKTEPGKTVRPFDVLRHVFKLSETQVKQAIITKLREA
;
A
#
# COMPACT_ATOMS: atom_id res chain seq x y z
N GLU A 1 5.81 -6.71 1.10
CA GLU A 1 6.95 -6.38 0.21
C GLU A 1 6.71 -5.06 -0.52
N SER A 2 7.75 -4.45 -1.11
CA SER A 2 7.62 -3.24 -1.94
C SER A 2 8.62 -3.23 -3.10
N GLN A 3 8.18 -2.74 -4.27
CA GLN A 3 9.03 -2.55 -5.45
C GLN A 3 9.82 -1.23 -5.44
N GLN A 4 9.49 -0.31 -4.53
CA GLN A 4 10.16 0.97 -4.37
C GLN A 4 9.91 1.55 -2.98
N GLU A 5 11.01 1.92 -2.33
CA GLU A 5 10.99 2.56 -1.02
C GLU A 5 11.63 3.94 -1.08
N ARG A 6 11.22 4.82 -0.16
CA ARG A 6 11.82 6.14 0.02
C ARG A 6 12.34 6.21 1.44
N PHE A 7 13.59 6.63 1.58
CA PHE A 7 14.26 6.82 2.86
C PHE A 7 14.67 8.28 3.03
N THR A 8 14.66 8.74 4.27
CA THR A 8 15.18 10.05 4.65
C THR A 8 16.31 9.83 5.64
N LEU A 9 17.43 10.50 5.39
CA LEU A 9 18.67 10.35 6.13
C LEU A 9 19.28 11.74 6.33
N SER A 10 19.91 11.94 7.48
CA SER A 10 20.62 13.17 7.81
C SER A 10 22.11 12.96 7.55
N VAL A 11 22.70 13.87 6.81
CA VAL A 11 24.13 13.85 6.44
C VAL A 11 24.76 15.20 6.73
N PRO A 12 26.09 15.28 6.86
CA PRO A 12 26.82 16.56 6.87
C PRO A 12 26.48 17.44 5.66
N ASP A 13 26.47 18.76 5.85
CA ASP A 13 26.00 19.75 4.86
C ASP A 13 26.86 19.83 3.58
N ASP A 14 28.07 19.28 3.59
CA ASP A 14 28.99 19.26 2.46
C ASP A 14 28.68 18.17 1.43
N LEU A 15 27.82 17.20 1.76
CA LEU A 15 27.45 16.10 0.87
C LEU A 15 26.30 16.49 -0.06
N ARG A 16 26.58 16.55 -1.36
CA ARG A 16 25.55 16.82 -2.38
C ARG A 16 24.77 15.55 -2.74
N PRO A 17 23.44 15.63 -2.98
CA PRO A 17 22.59 14.47 -3.28
C PRO A 17 23.07 13.59 -4.44
N ARG A 18 23.64 14.19 -5.50
CA ARG A 18 24.19 13.43 -6.64
C ARG A 18 25.37 12.56 -6.23
N GLN A 19 26.33 13.12 -5.48
CA GLN A 19 27.50 12.38 -5.01
C GLN A 19 27.09 11.26 -4.06
N LEU A 20 26.12 11.53 -3.17
CA LEU A 20 25.61 10.54 -2.24
C LEU A 20 24.94 9.37 -2.97
N LYS A 21 24.15 9.63 -4.01
CA LYS A 21 23.53 8.59 -4.83
C LYS A 21 24.56 7.66 -5.46
N ASP A 22 25.61 8.21 -6.07
CA ASP A 22 26.63 7.42 -6.76
C ASP A 22 27.45 6.58 -5.76
N LEU A 23 27.86 7.19 -4.64
CA LEU A 23 28.58 6.50 -3.57
C LEU A 23 27.76 5.35 -2.98
N LEU A 24 26.49 5.60 -2.64
CA LEU A 24 25.63 4.57 -2.08
C LEU A 24 25.38 3.45 -3.08
N ASN A 25 25.09 3.76 -4.35
CA ASN A 25 24.89 2.75 -5.38
C ASN A 25 26.10 1.82 -5.58
N ALA A 26 27.32 2.31 -5.38
CA ALA A 26 28.53 1.49 -5.45
C ALA A 26 28.64 0.45 -4.31
N HIS A 27 27.95 0.67 -3.20
CA HIS A 27 27.98 -0.20 -2.02
C HIS A 27 26.69 -1.01 -1.80
N LEU A 28 25.69 -0.85 -2.68
CA LEU A 28 24.47 -1.63 -2.59
C LEU A 28 24.65 -3.06 -3.11
N PRO A 29 23.98 -4.05 -2.49
CA PRO A 29 23.98 -5.41 -3.02
C PRO A 29 23.29 -5.47 -4.38
N ALA A 30 23.63 -6.49 -5.16
CA ALA A 30 23.01 -6.73 -6.46
C ALA A 30 21.47 -6.78 -6.34
N GLY A 31 20.78 -6.09 -7.26
CA GLY A 31 19.32 -6.00 -7.28
C GLY A 31 18.73 -4.78 -6.58
N LEU A 32 19.53 -3.99 -5.85
CA LEU A 32 19.10 -2.71 -5.29
C LEU A 32 19.81 -1.55 -5.99
N VAL A 33 19.04 -0.49 -6.27
CA VAL A 33 19.58 0.74 -6.85
C VAL A 33 18.76 1.94 -6.35
N ILE A 34 19.46 2.98 -5.89
CA ILE A 34 18.88 4.29 -5.63
C ILE A 34 18.62 4.94 -6.97
N THR A 35 17.34 5.10 -7.31
CA THR A 35 16.90 5.72 -8.57
C THR A 35 16.96 7.23 -8.51
N ASP A 36 16.74 7.83 -7.34
CA ASP A 36 16.70 9.28 -7.16
C ASP A 36 17.16 9.69 -5.74
N CYS A 37 17.73 10.90 -5.62
CA CYS A 37 18.17 11.48 -4.35
C CYS A 37 17.99 12.99 -4.39
N ILE A 38 17.15 13.51 -3.49
CA ILE A 38 16.82 14.93 -3.36
C ILE A 38 16.91 15.35 -1.90
N LEU A 39 17.11 16.65 -1.68
CA LEU A 39 17.06 17.22 -0.33
C LEU A 39 15.65 17.05 0.24
N ALA A 40 15.56 16.45 1.41
CA ALA A 40 14.28 16.28 2.10
C ALA A 40 13.73 17.66 2.53
N PRO A 41 12.45 17.97 2.28
CA PRO A 41 11.85 19.20 2.79
C PRO A 41 11.84 19.20 4.32
N LYS A 42 12.14 20.35 4.95
CA LYS A 42 12.04 20.51 6.43
C LYS A 42 10.66 20.14 6.98
N LYS A 43 9.61 20.31 6.17
CA LYS A 43 8.25 19.82 6.41
C LYS A 43 7.68 19.35 5.08
N SER A 44 7.42 18.06 4.95
CA SER A 44 6.62 17.53 3.84
C SER A 44 5.19 17.35 4.35
N PRO A 45 4.20 18.12 3.87
CA PRO A 45 2.82 17.79 4.19
C PRO A 45 2.52 16.38 3.66
N PRO A 46 1.77 15.55 4.39
CA PRO A 46 1.26 14.30 3.83
C PRO A 46 0.43 14.65 2.59
N ASP A 47 0.71 14.01 1.45
CA ASP A 47 -0.16 14.14 0.28
C ASP A 47 -1.51 13.46 0.62
N PRO A 48 -2.59 14.25 0.80
CA PRO A 48 -3.88 13.73 1.21
C PRO A 48 -4.59 12.99 0.09
N HIS A 49 -4.04 12.96 -1.12
CA HIS A 49 -4.58 12.25 -2.27
C HIS A 49 -3.63 11.18 -2.80
N ARG A 50 -2.57 10.85 -2.04
CA ARG A 50 -1.62 9.82 -2.42
C ARG A 50 -2.34 8.51 -2.68
N ARG A 51 -2.22 8.02 -3.90
CA ARG A 51 -2.72 6.71 -4.32
C ARG A 51 -1.57 5.71 -4.27
N ILE A 52 -1.81 4.59 -3.60
CA ILE A 52 -0.85 3.51 -3.48
C ILE A 52 -1.44 2.29 -4.17
N ARG A 53 -0.69 1.74 -5.12
CA ARG A 53 -1.03 0.51 -5.81
C ARG A 53 -0.38 -0.67 -5.11
N TYR A 54 -1.14 -1.75 -4.98
CA TYR A 54 -0.73 -3.00 -4.39
C TYR A 54 -1.08 -4.12 -5.35
N ARG A 55 -0.22 -5.13 -5.40
CA ARG A 55 -0.56 -6.46 -5.90
C ARG A 55 -0.69 -7.39 -4.70
N VAL A 56 -1.72 -8.20 -4.71
CA VAL A 56 -1.96 -9.24 -3.71
C VAL A 56 -1.98 -10.58 -4.43
N ASP A 57 -1.12 -11.48 -3.99
CA ASP A 57 -1.00 -12.84 -4.46
C ASP A 57 -1.41 -13.78 -3.31
N LEU A 58 -2.45 -14.59 -3.51
CA LEU A 58 -2.86 -15.60 -2.52
C LEU A 58 -1.96 -16.83 -2.62
N ALA A 59 -1.48 -17.32 -1.48
CA ALA A 59 -0.73 -18.58 -1.43
C ALA A 59 -1.65 -19.78 -1.74
N GLU A 60 -2.87 -19.76 -1.22
CA GLU A 60 -3.90 -20.77 -1.44
C GLU A 60 -5.29 -20.14 -1.51
N GLY A 61 -6.17 -20.73 -2.32
CA GLY A 61 -7.53 -20.26 -2.54
C GLY A 61 -7.66 -19.30 -3.71
N GLN A 62 -8.83 -18.67 -3.81
CA GLN A 62 -9.19 -17.80 -4.92
C GLN A 62 -9.99 -16.59 -4.44
N PHE A 63 -9.87 -15.48 -5.14
CA PHE A 63 -10.72 -14.33 -5.00
C PHE A 63 -12.07 -14.57 -5.67
N ASP A 64 -13.14 -14.31 -4.90
CA ASP A 64 -14.49 -14.40 -5.39
C ASP A 64 -14.85 -13.12 -6.18
N GLN A 65 -15.14 -13.30 -7.48
CA GLN A 65 -15.53 -12.21 -8.37
C GLN A 65 -16.93 -11.69 -8.04
N GLU A 66 -17.83 -12.50 -7.49
CA GLU A 66 -19.18 -12.07 -7.09
C GLU A 66 -19.11 -11.14 -5.90
N LEU A 67 -18.23 -11.42 -4.93
CA LEU A 67 -17.99 -10.51 -3.80
C LEU A 67 -17.43 -9.16 -4.27
N LEU A 68 -16.55 -9.16 -5.28
CA LEU A 68 -16.05 -7.92 -5.85
C LEU A 68 -17.15 -7.14 -6.59
N LYS A 69 -18.02 -7.82 -7.35
CA LYS A 69 -19.17 -7.18 -8.01
C LYS A 69 -20.13 -6.60 -6.98
N ALA A 70 -20.50 -7.37 -5.96
CA ALA A 70 -21.35 -6.91 -4.87
C ALA A 70 -20.76 -5.70 -4.14
N PHE A 71 -19.43 -5.67 -3.95
CA PHE A 71 -18.75 -4.49 -3.44
C PHE A 71 -18.97 -3.29 -4.36
N TYR A 72 -18.80 -3.41 -5.68
CA TYR A 72 -19.01 -2.29 -6.62
C TYR A 72 -20.46 -1.82 -6.72
N GLU A 73 -21.43 -2.72 -6.64
CA GLU A 73 -22.86 -2.41 -6.73
C GLU A 73 -23.39 -1.63 -5.51
N GLN A 74 -22.78 -1.82 -4.34
CA GLN A 74 -23.17 -1.07 -3.15
C GLN A 74 -22.68 0.39 -3.22
N PRO A 75 -23.52 1.39 -2.90
CA PRO A 75 -23.11 2.79 -2.89
C PRO A 75 -22.14 3.11 -1.74
N ASP A 76 -22.32 2.47 -0.60
CA ASP A 76 -21.49 2.58 0.60
C ASP A 76 -21.06 1.19 1.09
N PHE A 77 -19.86 1.09 1.67
CA PHE A 77 -19.38 -0.16 2.26
C PHE A 77 -18.62 0.14 3.55
N THR A 78 -19.37 0.20 4.65
CA THR A 78 -18.79 0.59 5.94
C THR A 78 -18.23 -0.58 6.73
N ILE A 79 -16.97 -0.44 7.17
CA ILE A 79 -16.29 -1.37 8.06
C ILE A 79 -15.93 -0.73 9.41
N LEU A 80 -15.73 -1.58 10.41
CA LEU A 80 -15.22 -1.18 11.73
C LEU A 80 -13.78 -1.67 11.88
N LEU A 81 -12.84 -0.72 12.01
CA LEU A 81 -11.43 -1.03 12.25
C LEU A 81 -11.05 -0.71 13.69
N SER A 82 -10.34 -1.62 14.35
CA SER A 82 -9.79 -1.37 15.68
C SER A 82 -8.51 -0.54 15.59
N SER A 83 -8.48 0.59 16.28
CA SER A 83 -7.24 1.37 16.44
C SER A 83 -6.27 0.68 17.40
N ARG A 84 -5.00 1.12 17.39
CA ARG A 84 -3.96 0.67 18.35
C ARG A 84 -4.35 0.87 19.83
N LYS A 85 -5.40 1.65 20.13
CA LYS A 85 -5.96 1.87 21.46
C LYS A 85 -7.31 1.16 21.68
N GLY A 86 -7.65 0.15 20.86
CA GLY A 86 -8.90 -0.63 20.96
C GLY A 86 -10.17 0.10 20.53
N LYS A 87 -10.13 1.43 20.32
CA LYS A 87 -11.29 2.19 19.82
C LYS A 87 -11.62 1.74 18.41
N LEU A 88 -12.88 1.35 18.20
CA LEU A 88 -13.43 1.03 16.88
C LEU A 88 -13.66 2.33 16.11
N LYS A 89 -13.21 2.35 14.86
CA LYS A 89 -13.44 3.46 13.93
C LYS A 89 -14.28 2.96 12.77
N LYS A 90 -15.39 3.67 12.52
CA LYS A 90 -16.25 3.48 11.35
C LYS A 90 -15.59 4.14 10.14
N ILE A 91 -15.35 3.35 9.09
CA ILE A 91 -14.69 3.79 7.86
C ILE A 91 -15.47 3.21 6.68
N ASP A 92 -15.81 4.06 5.71
CA ASP A 92 -16.32 3.59 4.43
C ASP A 92 -15.15 3.19 3.52
N LEU A 93 -15.18 1.97 3.00
CA LEU A 93 -14.19 1.48 2.03
C LEU A 93 -14.34 2.15 0.67
N LYS A 94 -15.54 2.62 0.30
CA LYS A 94 -15.77 3.34 -0.96
C LYS A 94 -15.04 4.68 -1.00
N ASP A 95 -14.82 5.28 0.17
CA ASP A 95 -14.01 6.47 0.30
C ASP A 95 -12.51 6.21 0.11
N ILE A 96 -12.03 4.96 0.01
CA ILE A 96 -10.58 4.66 0.08
C ILE A 96 -10.13 3.75 -1.06
N VAL A 97 -10.93 2.74 -1.39
CA VAL A 97 -10.67 1.84 -2.51
C VAL A 97 -11.00 2.57 -3.80
N VAL A 98 -9.97 3.08 -4.47
CA VAL A 98 -10.10 3.75 -5.76
C VAL A 98 -10.36 2.75 -6.87
N LYS A 99 -9.68 1.59 -6.80
CA LYS A 99 -9.72 0.56 -7.83
C LYS A 99 -9.37 -0.80 -7.25
N SER A 100 -10.10 -1.82 -7.65
CA SER A 100 -9.87 -3.23 -7.28
C SER A 100 -10.20 -4.10 -8.49
N GLU A 101 -9.22 -4.83 -9.00
CA GLU A 101 -9.32 -5.66 -10.20
C GLU A 101 -8.66 -7.02 -10.00
N LEU A 102 -9.37 -8.10 -10.34
CA LEU A 102 -8.79 -9.44 -10.38
C LEU A 102 -8.02 -9.63 -11.68
N ARG A 103 -6.73 -9.96 -11.57
CA ARG A 103 -5.90 -10.33 -12.72
C ARG A 103 -6.10 -11.79 -13.10
N ASN A 104 -6.34 -12.63 -12.10
CA ASN A 104 -6.78 -14.01 -12.21
C ASN A 104 -7.40 -14.41 -10.85
N SER A 105 -7.73 -15.69 -10.68
CA SER A 105 -8.35 -16.18 -9.45
C SER A 105 -7.48 -16.03 -8.21
N GLY A 106 -6.15 -16.03 -8.31
CA GLY A 106 -5.23 -15.87 -7.16
C GLY A 106 -4.63 -14.48 -6.99
N GLN A 107 -4.87 -13.56 -7.94
CA GLN A 107 -4.20 -12.27 -8.00
C GLN A 107 -5.16 -11.09 -8.07
N LEU A 108 -4.95 -10.14 -7.17
CA LEU A 108 -5.70 -8.89 -7.08
C LEU A 108 -4.76 -7.70 -7.22
N GLU A 109 -5.14 -6.73 -8.05
CA GLU A 109 -4.57 -5.39 -8.03
C GLU A 109 -5.51 -4.43 -7.32
N LEU A 110 -4.95 -3.67 -6.38
CA LEU A 110 -5.69 -2.79 -5.49
C LEU A 110 -5.03 -1.41 -5.47
N THR A 111 -5.83 -0.36 -5.67
CA THR A 111 -5.41 1.03 -5.52
C THR A 111 -6.15 1.65 -4.35
N LEU A 112 -5.41 2.02 -3.31
CA LEU A 112 -5.93 2.68 -2.12
C LEU A 112 -5.47 4.13 -2.13
N LYS A 113 -6.39 5.08 -1.88
CA LYS A 113 -5.99 6.45 -1.58
C LYS A 113 -5.83 6.63 -0.07
N THR A 114 -4.86 7.47 0.30
CA THR A 114 -4.72 7.89 1.70
C THR A 114 -5.78 8.95 1.98
N GLU A 115 -6.42 8.90 3.15
CA GLU A 115 -7.36 9.92 3.60
C GLU A 115 -6.99 10.31 5.04
N PRO A 116 -6.88 11.60 5.39
CA PRO A 116 -6.51 12.01 6.73
C PRO A 116 -7.38 11.38 7.81
N GLY A 117 -6.74 10.65 8.73
CA GLY A 117 -7.41 9.94 9.81
C GLY A 117 -8.09 8.63 9.41
N LYS A 118 -8.23 8.29 8.12
CA LYS A 118 -8.72 6.97 7.68
C LYS A 118 -7.53 6.14 7.16
N THR A 119 -7.19 5.07 7.88
CA THR A 119 -6.15 4.14 7.44
C THR A 119 -6.81 2.81 7.13
N VAL A 120 -6.85 2.46 5.85
CA VAL A 120 -7.21 1.13 5.37
C VAL A 120 -5.98 0.53 4.71
N ARG A 121 -5.66 -0.69 5.11
CA ARG A 121 -4.58 -1.50 4.55
C ARG A 121 -5.17 -2.52 3.59
N PRO A 122 -4.36 -3.08 2.67
CA PRO A 122 -4.82 -4.15 1.80
C PRO A 122 -5.46 -5.31 2.58
N PHE A 123 -4.89 -5.69 3.73
CA PHE A 123 -5.44 -6.72 4.62
C PHE A 123 -6.90 -6.47 5.03
N ASP A 124 -7.29 -5.22 5.26
CA ASP A 124 -8.66 -4.87 5.64
C ASP A 124 -9.62 -5.11 4.47
N VAL A 125 -9.20 -4.77 3.25
CA VAL A 125 -9.98 -5.04 2.02
C VAL A 125 -10.12 -6.55 1.80
N LEU A 126 -9.04 -7.31 1.95
CA LEU A 126 -9.06 -8.77 1.82
C LEU A 126 -10.03 -9.44 2.80
N ARG A 127 -10.03 -8.99 4.06
CA ARG A 127 -10.89 -9.52 5.11
C ARG A 127 -12.35 -9.13 4.93
N HIS A 128 -12.62 -7.88 4.56
CA HIS A 128 -13.99 -7.36 4.56
C HIS A 128 -14.72 -7.49 3.22
N VAL A 129 -14.01 -7.31 2.10
CA VAL A 129 -14.60 -7.43 0.76
C VAL A 129 -14.61 -8.89 0.33
N PHE A 130 -13.46 -9.56 0.39
CA PHE A 130 -13.32 -10.94 -0.10
C PHE A 130 -13.57 -12.01 0.98
N LYS A 131 -13.95 -11.59 2.20
CA LYS A 131 -14.27 -12.48 3.34
C LYS A 131 -13.17 -13.51 3.63
N LEU A 132 -11.92 -13.19 3.32
CA LEU A 132 -10.79 -14.08 3.55
C LEU A 132 -10.54 -14.27 5.05
N SER A 133 -10.22 -15.50 5.43
CA SER A 133 -9.88 -15.82 6.82
C SER A 133 -8.58 -15.14 7.24
N GLU A 134 -8.37 -14.96 8.54
CA GLU A 134 -7.13 -14.36 9.07
C GLU A 134 -5.88 -15.14 8.64
N THR A 135 -5.97 -16.46 8.54
CA THR A 135 -4.89 -17.33 8.06
C THR A 135 -4.54 -17.02 6.62
N GLN A 136 -5.52 -16.98 5.72
CA GLN A 136 -5.31 -16.66 4.30
C GLN A 136 -4.74 -15.25 4.13
N VAL A 137 -5.26 -14.28 4.87
CA VAL A 137 -4.80 -12.88 4.85
C VAL A 137 -3.35 -12.76 5.32
N LYS A 138 -2.90 -13.56 6.30
CA LYS A 138 -1.51 -13.60 6.77
C LYS A 138 -0.55 -14.29 5.80
N GLN A 139 -1.03 -15.26 5.05
CA GLN A 139 -0.24 -15.99 4.05
C GLN A 139 -0.18 -15.26 2.69
N ALA A 140 -1.08 -14.31 2.44
CA ALA A 140 -1.10 -13.52 1.23
C ALA A 140 0.18 -12.67 1.09
N ILE A 141 0.79 -12.72 -0.09
CA ILE A 141 1.92 -11.86 -0.44
C ILE A 141 1.36 -10.54 -0.94
N ILE A 142 1.62 -9.47 -0.20
CA ILE A 142 1.19 -8.11 -0.58
C ILE A 142 2.41 -7.31 -0.96
N THR A 143 2.48 -6.93 -2.23
CA THR A 143 3.57 -6.15 -2.80
C THR A 143 3.07 -4.75 -3.14
N LYS A 144 3.62 -3.72 -2.50
CA LYS A 144 3.41 -2.33 -2.90
C LYS A 144 4.13 -2.08 -4.23
N LEU A 145 3.37 -1.71 -5.26
CA LEU A 145 3.86 -1.44 -6.61
C LEU A 145 4.49 -0.04 -6.70
N ARG A 146 5.36 0.17 -7.70
CA ARG A 146 5.93 1.50 -7.97
C ARG A 146 4.83 2.51 -8.31
N GLU A 147 5.00 3.72 -7.79
CA GLU A 147 4.19 4.87 -8.21
C GLU A 147 4.50 5.13 -9.70
N ALA A 148 3.46 5.33 -10.51
CA ALA A 148 3.61 5.65 -11.93
C ALA A 148 4.09 7.08 -12.11
#